data_AF-A0A6C0HAR3-F1
#
_entry.id   AF-A0A6C0HAR3-F1
#
_cell.length_a   1.000
_cell.length_b   1.000
_cell.length_c   1.000
_cell.angle_alpha   90.00
_cell.angle_beta   90.00
_cell.angle_gamma   90.00
#
_symmetry.space_group_name_H-M   'P 1'
#
loop_
_entity.id
_entity.type
_entity.pdbx_description
1 polymer ?
#
loop_
_entity_poly.entity_id
_entity_poly.type
_entity_poly.pdbx_seq_one_letter_code
_entity_poly.pdbx_strand_id
1 'polypeptide(L)'
;MDYLELNNRLNINNLKDLIIIYCGPKVGSTSLVSSLRLSCSDNCNVIHLHDDAMLRILTQSDDSVSISGLIEYNSKSKKVYVIDIYRSPIERKMSEYFEKLCDLHFNNKPEDVNNYNLHRIIKRFNDIFNHIGKGDHYIDKYDIPVIESFDTKKKYQIQALNNITYIKLRLKDSLEWSQMLSSIMNRKIYIVRDYETVNKEIGDLYKRFKSEYKLPLNHYQSIVEDEYLSFYYSEEEREEYLKEWLKRVCDKCETWSIKEYDFYKKISIENLTQNEIQKHHYIDLGCTCKYCSTKRLEIIEKIKRGEEIKEKIIHEELVKKDKYQILLKSKQMQKPINRKVNLGMLM
;
A
#
# COMPACT_ATOMS: atom_id res chain seq x y z
N MET A 1 -8.74 11.07 -24.17
CA MET A 1 -9.54 9.90 -23.71
C MET A 1 -10.62 10.41 -22.77
N ASP A 2 -11.84 9.84 -22.78
CA ASP A 2 -12.86 10.26 -21.80
C ASP A 2 -12.81 9.42 -20.50
N TYR A 3 -13.48 9.91 -19.44
CA TYR A 3 -13.50 9.25 -18.14
C TYR A 3 -14.35 7.97 -18.09
N LEU A 4 -15.25 7.76 -19.06
CA LEU A 4 -16.00 6.50 -19.16
C LEU A 4 -15.09 5.38 -19.64
N GLU A 5 -14.29 5.64 -20.67
CA GLU A 5 -13.25 4.74 -21.16
C GLU A 5 -12.20 4.46 -20.07
N LEU A 6 -11.79 5.51 -19.34
CA LEU A 6 -10.86 5.37 -18.21
C LEU A 6 -11.40 4.40 -17.13
N ASN A 7 -12.68 4.58 -16.75
CA ASN A 7 -13.33 3.68 -15.80
C ASN A 7 -13.42 2.23 -16.30
N ASN A 8 -13.61 2.02 -17.61
CA ASN A 8 -13.64 0.68 -18.21
C ASN A 8 -12.26 0.01 -18.13
N ARG A 9 -11.18 0.75 -18.41
CA ARG A 9 -9.80 0.25 -18.30
C ARG A 9 -9.42 -0.09 -16.86
N LEU A 10 -9.90 0.69 -15.90
CA LEU A 10 -9.72 0.41 -14.47
C LEU A 10 -10.69 -0.63 -13.90
N ASN A 11 -11.68 -1.07 -14.69
CA ASN A 11 -12.75 -1.97 -14.29
C ASN A 11 -13.50 -1.51 -13.01
N ILE A 12 -13.91 -0.23 -12.99
CA ILE A 12 -14.58 0.38 -11.82
C ILE A 12 -16.04 0.78 -12.06
N ASN A 13 -16.68 0.29 -13.12
CA ASN A 13 -18.08 0.61 -13.47
C ASN A 13 -19.12 -0.38 -12.90
N ASN A 14 -18.68 -1.46 -12.29
CA ASN A 14 -19.50 -2.58 -11.84
C ASN A 14 -20.14 -2.43 -10.45
N LEU A 15 -19.73 -1.45 -9.63
CA LEU A 15 -20.20 -1.28 -8.24
C LEU A 15 -20.63 0.17 -7.97
N LYS A 16 -21.51 0.32 -6.97
CA LYS A 16 -22.16 1.60 -6.62
C LYS A 16 -21.23 2.59 -5.95
N ASP A 17 -20.30 2.09 -5.14
CA ASP A 17 -19.36 2.90 -4.39
C ASP A 17 -17.93 2.73 -4.94
N LEU A 18 -17.11 3.76 -4.79
CA LEU A 18 -15.72 3.77 -5.23
C LEU A 18 -14.83 4.23 -4.09
N ILE A 19 -13.80 3.46 -3.77
CA ILE A 19 -12.74 3.80 -2.84
C ILE A 19 -11.45 3.97 -3.63
N ILE A 20 -10.89 5.17 -3.57
CA ILE A 20 -9.62 5.54 -4.18
C ILE A 20 -8.63 5.77 -3.05
N ILE A 21 -7.67 4.87 -2.90
CA ILE A 21 -6.51 5.11 -2.06
C ILE A 21 -5.56 5.96 -2.91
N TYR A 22 -5.54 7.26 -2.66
CA TYR A 22 -4.68 8.20 -3.37
C TYR A 22 -3.68 8.75 -2.34
N CYS A 23 -2.42 8.36 -2.44
CA CYS A 23 -1.42 8.75 -1.43
C CYS A 23 0.00 8.59 -1.95
N GLY A 24 0.95 9.24 -1.30
CA GLY A 24 2.37 9.08 -1.61
C GLY A 24 2.84 7.64 -1.42
N PRO A 25 3.95 7.22 -2.05
CA PRO A 25 4.50 5.90 -1.83
C PRO A 25 4.98 5.72 -0.37
N LYS A 26 5.02 4.47 0.09
CA LYS A 26 5.62 4.07 1.38
C LYS A 26 4.95 4.60 2.64
N VAL A 27 3.65 4.82 2.56
CA VAL A 27 2.80 5.23 3.71
C VAL A 27 1.96 4.08 4.29
N GLY A 28 2.18 2.84 3.84
CA GLY A 28 1.41 1.66 4.29
C GLY A 28 0.13 1.40 3.51
N SER A 29 -0.02 2.03 2.34
CA SER A 29 -1.21 1.90 1.49
C SER A 29 -1.47 0.49 0.98
N THR A 30 -0.44 -0.33 0.72
CA THR A 30 -0.62 -1.73 0.28
C THR A 30 -1.45 -2.54 1.27
N SER A 31 -1.12 -2.47 2.57
CA SER A 31 -1.88 -3.13 3.64
C SER A 31 -3.33 -2.65 3.68
N LEU A 32 -3.55 -1.34 3.51
CA LEU A 32 -4.89 -0.75 3.47
C LEU A 32 -5.71 -1.24 2.27
N VAL A 33 -5.10 -1.27 1.07
CA VAL A 33 -5.75 -1.75 -0.17
C VAL A 33 -6.17 -3.21 -0.01
N SER A 34 -5.27 -4.08 0.46
CA SER A 34 -5.58 -5.48 0.73
C SER A 34 -6.74 -5.60 1.74
N SER A 35 -6.71 -4.81 2.81
CA SER A 35 -7.75 -4.78 3.85
C SER A 35 -9.14 -4.39 3.33
N LEU A 36 -9.19 -3.32 2.52
CA LEU A 36 -10.43 -2.81 1.93
C LEU A 36 -10.98 -3.73 0.85
N ARG A 37 -10.13 -4.36 0.03
CA ARG A 37 -10.58 -5.36 -0.93
C ARG A 37 -11.13 -6.62 -0.26
N LEU A 38 -10.48 -7.08 0.82
CA LEU A 38 -11.03 -8.17 1.64
C LEU A 38 -12.41 -7.81 2.19
N SER A 39 -12.57 -6.59 2.69
CA SER A 39 -13.74 -6.19 3.46
C SER A 39 -14.90 -5.64 2.61
N CYS A 40 -14.64 -5.06 1.44
CA CYS A 40 -15.60 -4.23 0.69
C CYS A 40 -15.77 -4.59 -0.80
N SER A 41 -15.06 -5.59 -1.35
CA SER A 41 -15.12 -5.87 -2.80
C SER A 41 -16.47 -6.39 -3.33
N ASP A 42 -17.44 -6.64 -2.46
CA ASP A 42 -18.83 -6.96 -2.81
C ASP A 42 -19.69 -5.72 -3.09
N ASN A 43 -19.31 -4.54 -2.60
CA ASN A 43 -20.11 -3.31 -2.74
C ASN A 43 -19.31 -2.09 -3.24
N CYS A 44 -17.99 -2.09 -3.09
CA CYS A 44 -17.11 -1.00 -3.48
C CYS A 44 -16.06 -1.45 -4.50
N ASN A 45 -15.82 -0.62 -5.50
CA ASN A 45 -14.60 -0.69 -6.28
C ASN A 45 -13.44 -0.10 -5.48
N VAL A 46 -12.28 -0.77 -5.48
CA VAL A 46 -11.11 -0.33 -4.69
C VAL A 46 -9.88 -0.22 -5.59
N ILE A 47 -9.46 1.02 -5.85
CA ILE A 47 -8.27 1.34 -6.64
C ILE A 47 -7.22 2.06 -5.80
N HIS A 48 -5.96 1.93 -6.20
CA HIS A 48 -4.83 2.54 -5.53
C HIS A 48 -3.96 3.23 -6.57
N LEU A 49 -3.72 4.53 -6.36
CA LEU A 49 -2.99 5.39 -7.27
C LEU A 49 -2.02 6.27 -6.46
N HIS A 50 -0.81 6.47 -6.98
CA HIS A 50 0.17 7.37 -6.37
C HIS A 50 0.19 8.75 -7.04
N ASP A 51 -0.01 8.83 -8.35
CA ASP A 51 0.00 10.07 -9.10
C ASP A 51 -0.64 9.89 -10.47
N ASP A 52 -0.83 11.00 -11.19
CA ASP A 52 -1.41 10.98 -12.52
C ASP A 52 -0.52 10.21 -13.52
N ALA A 53 0.80 10.15 -13.30
CA ALA A 53 1.69 9.36 -14.15
C ALA A 53 1.40 7.86 -14.03
N MET A 54 1.19 7.36 -12.81
CA MET A 54 0.75 5.99 -12.56
C MET A 54 -0.62 5.72 -13.20
N LEU A 55 -1.58 6.64 -13.05
CA LEU A 55 -2.88 6.53 -13.72
C LEU A 55 -2.68 6.36 -15.24
N ARG A 56 -1.94 7.28 -15.87
CA ARG A 56 -1.68 7.27 -17.31
C ARG A 56 -0.99 6.01 -17.81
N ILE A 57 -0.01 5.49 -17.06
CA ILE A 57 0.66 4.23 -17.41
C ILE A 57 -0.32 3.05 -17.34
N LEU A 58 -1.10 2.96 -16.27
CA LEU A 58 -2.07 1.87 -16.07
C LEU A 58 -3.18 1.89 -17.11
N THR A 59 -3.61 3.07 -17.54
CA THR A 59 -4.72 3.24 -18.48
C THR A 59 -4.27 3.54 -19.90
N GLN A 60 -2.95 3.62 -20.17
CA GLN A 60 -2.39 4.03 -21.47
C GLN A 60 -3.08 5.28 -22.02
N SER A 61 -3.17 6.32 -21.19
CA SER A 61 -3.82 7.59 -21.52
C SER A 61 -2.82 8.74 -21.57
N ASP A 62 -3.23 9.82 -22.22
CA ASP A 62 -2.45 11.06 -22.34
C ASP A 62 -2.66 12.01 -21.14
N ASP A 63 -2.05 13.20 -21.19
CA ASP A 63 -2.08 14.20 -20.11
C ASP A 63 -3.45 14.89 -19.93
N SER A 64 -4.47 14.58 -20.74
CA SER A 64 -5.82 15.13 -20.57
C SER A 64 -6.60 14.54 -19.39
N VAL A 65 -6.11 13.45 -18.78
CA VAL A 65 -6.75 12.81 -17.62
C VAL A 65 -5.95 13.03 -16.34
N SER A 66 -6.68 13.24 -15.24
CA SER A 66 -6.12 13.36 -13.89
C SER A 66 -6.91 12.54 -12.88
N ILE A 67 -6.28 12.24 -11.75
CA ILE A 67 -6.94 11.56 -10.62
C ILE A 67 -8.07 12.44 -10.07
N SER A 68 -7.87 13.76 -9.96
CA SER A 68 -8.92 14.68 -9.52
C SER A 68 -10.13 14.66 -10.45
N GLY A 69 -9.92 14.68 -11.77
CA GLY A 69 -11.01 14.55 -12.73
C GLY A 69 -11.70 13.18 -12.68
N LEU A 70 -10.96 12.11 -12.38
CA LEU A 70 -11.53 10.77 -12.17
C LEU A 70 -12.43 10.73 -10.93
N ILE A 71 -11.99 11.35 -9.82
CA ILE A 71 -12.77 11.50 -8.58
C ILE A 71 -14.06 12.26 -8.88
N GLU A 72 -13.96 13.44 -9.49
CA GLU A 72 -15.10 14.29 -9.81
C GLU A 72 -16.10 13.59 -10.74
N TYR A 73 -15.61 12.96 -11.82
CA TYR A 73 -16.45 12.24 -12.76
C TYR A 73 -17.27 11.14 -12.07
N ASN A 74 -16.62 10.31 -11.23
CA ASN A 74 -17.31 9.23 -10.54
C ASN A 74 -18.25 9.74 -9.44
N SER A 75 -17.94 10.86 -8.79
CA SER A 75 -18.79 11.44 -7.75
C SER A 75 -20.17 11.87 -8.24
N LYS A 76 -20.35 12.08 -9.56
CA LYS A 76 -21.65 12.41 -10.16
C LYS A 76 -22.68 11.29 -10.05
N SER A 77 -22.23 10.04 -9.90
CA SER A 77 -23.12 8.86 -9.90
C SER A 77 -22.82 7.83 -8.81
N LYS A 78 -21.70 7.97 -8.09
CA LYS A 78 -21.24 7.06 -7.05
C LYS A 78 -20.93 7.81 -5.77
N LYS A 79 -20.99 7.11 -4.64
CA LYS A 79 -20.33 7.56 -3.42
C LYS A 79 -18.84 7.30 -3.56
N VAL A 80 -18.02 8.34 -3.46
CA VAL A 80 -16.56 8.24 -3.61
C VAL A 80 -15.88 8.47 -2.28
N TYR A 81 -15.01 7.56 -1.88
CA TYR A 81 -14.10 7.71 -0.75
C TYR A 81 -12.70 7.91 -1.27
N VAL A 82 -12.03 8.98 -0.86
CA VAL A 82 -10.64 9.25 -1.22
C VAL A 82 -9.80 9.17 0.05
N ILE A 83 -8.90 8.19 0.14
CA ILE A 83 -8.15 7.92 1.37
C ILE A 83 -6.67 8.24 1.14
N ASP A 84 -6.14 9.16 1.95
CA ASP A 84 -4.72 9.45 2.06
C ASP A 84 -4.16 9.00 3.42
N ILE A 85 -2.88 8.65 3.46
CA ILE A 85 -2.19 8.20 4.66
C ILE A 85 -0.91 9.00 4.85
N TYR A 86 -0.80 9.68 5.98
CA TYR A 86 0.44 10.30 6.43
C TYR A 86 1.35 9.29 7.13
N ARG A 87 2.66 9.42 6.91
CA ARG A 87 3.70 8.69 7.64
C ARG A 87 4.77 9.66 8.10
N SER A 88 5.24 9.46 9.33
CA SER A 88 6.36 10.19 9.92
C SER A 88 7.55 10.30 8.97
N PRO A 89 8.20 11.48 8.89
CA PRO A 89 9.06 11.83 7.77
C PRO A 89 10.33 10.97 7.72
N ILE A 90 10.93 10.62 8.86
CA ILE A 90 12.15 9.81 8.88
C ILE A 90 11.85 8.37 8.47
N GLU A 91 10.83 7.74 9.06
CA GLU A 91 10.43 6.38 8.72
C GLU A 91 9.98 6.26 7.27
N ARG A 92 9.31 7.29 6.73
CA ARG A 92 8.95 7.34 5.31
C ARG A 92 10.19 7.38 4.43
N LYS A 93 11.15 8.28 4.74
CA LYS A 93 12.41 8.38 3.98
C LYS A 93 13.19 7.06 3.99
N MET A 94 13.31 6.44 5.16
CA MET A 94 13.93 5.12 5.29
C MET A 94 13.21 4.07 4.44
N SER A 95 11.87 4.05 4.48
CA SER A 95 11.09 3.07 3.72
C SER A 95 11.18 3.27 2.21
N GLU A 96 11.29 4.51 1.74
CA GLU A 96 11.49 4.81 0.32
C GLU A 96 12.89 4.46 -0.15
N TYR A 97 13.91 4.78 0.65
CA TYR A 97 15.28 4.37 0.38
C TYR A 97 15.41 2.85 0.29
N PHE A 98 14.84 2.12 1.26
CA PHE A 98 14.93 0.66 1.28
C PHE A 98 14.12 0.00 0.16
N GLU A 99 13.06 0.64 -0.34
CA GLU A 99 12.37 0.11 -1.52
C GLU A 99 13.28 0.05 -2.74
N LYS A 100 14.09 1.08 -2.93
CA LYS A 100 14.92 1.29 -4.11
C LYS A 100 16.36 0.80 -3.87
N LEU A 101 16.62 0.11 -2.76
CA LEU A 101 17.95 -0.21 -2.28
C LEU A 101 18.74 -1.06 -3.28
N CYS A 102 18.15 -2.18 -3.66
CA CYS A 102 18.80 -3.16 -4.53
C CYS A 102 18.88 -2.64 -5.95
N ASP A 103 17.76 -2.18 -6.51
CA ASP A 103 17.67 -1.88 -7.94
C ASP A 103 18.32 -0.53 -8.30
N LEU A 104 18.00 0.53 -7.54
CA LEU A 104 18.45 1.88 -7.86
C LEU A 104 19.73 2.27 -7.11
N HIS A 105 19.84 1.92 -5.82
CA HIS A 105 20.94 2.42 -4.99
C HIS A 105 22.24 1.65 -5.13
N PHE A 106 22.13 0.34 -5.32
CA PHE A 106 23.29 -0.53 -5.41
C PHE A 106 23.34 -1.37 -6.69
N ASN A 107 22.26 -1.38 -7.49
CA ASN A 107 22.09 -2.17 -8.71
C ASN A 107 22.64 -3.59 -8.55
N ASN A 108 22.18 -4.28 -7.49
CA ASN A 108 22.65 -5.61 -7.13
C ASN A 108 21.54 -6.41 -6.46
N LYS A 109 21.69 -7.73 -6.41
CA LYS A 109 20.67 -8.64 -5.87
C LYS A 109 20.51 -8.47 -4.35
N PRO A 110 19.31 -8.70 -3.79
CA PRO A 110 19.07 -8.61 -2.36
C PRO A 110 20.03 -9.42 -1.49
N GLU A 111 20.42 -10.63 -1.92
CA GLU A 111 21.34 -11.50 -1.17
C GLU A 111 22.72 -10.86 -1.01
N ASP A 112 23.22 -10.19 -2.03
CA ASP A 112 24.52 -9.53 -2.02
C ASP A 112 24.47 -8.23 -1.19
N VAL A 113 23.41 -7.44 -1.39
CA VAL A 113 23.21 -6.17 -0.67
C VAL A 113 23.08 -6.39 0.85
N ASN A 114 22.45 -7.48 1.28
CA ASN A 114 22.36 -7.85 2.70
C ASN A 114 23.71 -8.01 3.40
N ASN A 115 24.76 -8.34 2.64
CA ASN A 115 26.12 -8.52 3.14
C ASN A 115 26.97 -7.24 3.09
N TYR A 116 26.43 -6.12 2.58
CA TYR A 116 27.18 -4.87 2.52
C TYR A 116 27.46 -4.31 3.91
N ASN A 117 28.60 -3.63 4.02
CA ASN A 117 28.93 -2.87 5.22
C ASN A 117 27.86 -1.80 5.49
N LEU A 118 27.31 -1.78 6.70
CA LEU A 118 26.21 -0.88 7.05
C LEU A 118 26.59 0.60 6.90
N HIS A 119 27.85 0.97 7.13
CA HIS A 119 28.33 2.33 6.90
C HIS A 119 28.13 2.77 5.45
N ARG A 120 28.31 1.88 4.47
CA ARG A 120 28.06 2.18 3.05
C ARG A 120 26.58 2.50 2.79
N ILE A 121 25.68 1.73 3.41
CA ILE A 121 24.23 1.92 3.31
C ILE A 121 23.83 3.25 3.96
N ILE A 122 24.32 3.52 5.17
CA ILE A 122 24.06 4.76 5.91
C ILE A 122 24.58 5.98 5.16
N LYS A 123 25.82 5.90 4.64
CA LYS A 123 26.41 6.99 3.87
C LYS A 123 25.51 7.32 2.67
N ARG A 124 25.11 6.31 1.89
CA ARG A 124 24.24 6.53 0.72
C ARG A 124 22.88 7.11 1.10
N PHE A 125 22.28 6.67 2.21
CA PHE A 125 21.03 7.25 2.71
C PHE A 125 21.18 8.74 3.04
N ASN A 126 22.24 9.10 3.76
CA ASN A 126 22.53 10.49 4.12
C ASN A 126 22.84 11.34 2.88
N ASP A 127 23.64 10.81 1.94
CA ASP A 127 23.97 11.48 0.68
C ASP A 127 22.70 11.95 -0.07
N ILE A 128 21.64 11.13 -0.07
CA ILE A 128 20.37 11.42 -0.78
C ILE A 128 19.25 11.97 0.10
N PHE A 129 19.45 12.12 1.41
CA PHE A 129 18.34 12.31 2.37
C PHE A 129 17.40 13.45 2.00
N ASN A 130 17.95 14.56 1.52
CA ASN A 130 17.22 15.76 1.12
C ASN A 130 16.40 15.59 -0.17
N HIS A 131 16.73 14.59 -0.99
CA HIS A 131 16.09 14.30 -2.28
C HIS A 131 15.03 13.20 -2.22
N ILE A 132 14.89 12.53 -1.06
CA ILE A 132 13.76 11.63 -0.80
C ILE A 132 12.53 12.49 -0.50
N GLY A 133 11.39 12.18 -1.12
CA GLY A 133 10.20 13.04 -1.14
C GLY A 133 9.76 13.58 0.22
N LYS A 134 9.28 14.84 0.23
CA LYS A 134 8.81 15.55 1.44
C LYS A 134 7.31 15.86 1.44
N GLY A 135 6.63 15.84 0.29
CA GLY A 135 5.22 16.22 0.18
C GLY A 135 4.19 15.22 0.73
N ASP A 136 2.95 15.71 0.78
CA ASP A 136 1.73 15.06 1.26
C ASP A 136 0.55 15.39 0.31
N HIS A 137 -0.09 14.37 -0.29
CA HIS A 137 -1.08 14.66 -1.35
C HIS A 137 -2.35 15.35 -0.83
N TYR A 138 -2.74 15.11 0.43
CA TYR A 138 -3.95 15.72 0.98
C TYR A 138 -3.83 17.24 1.01
N ILE A 139 -2.65 17.75 1.35
CA ILE A 139 -2.37 19.18 1.40
C ILE A 139 -1.96 19.69 0.01
N ASP A 140 -1.10 18.96 -0.70
CA ASP A 140 -0.42 19.49 -1.89
C ASP A 140 -1.19 19.30 -3.20
N LYS A 141 -2.10 18.30 -3.27
CA LYS A 141 -2.65 17.83 -4.56
C LYS A 141 -4.18 17.78 -4.63
N TYR A 142 -4.88 17.69 -3.50
CA TYR A 142 -6.32 17.38 -3.52
C TYR A 142 -7.18 18.57 -3.95
N ASP A 143 -6.64 19.78 -3.93
CA ASP A 143 -7.37 21.02 -4.25
C ASP A 143 -8.69 21.13 -3.47
N ILE A 144 -8.63 20.78 -2.18
CA ILE A 144 -9.75 20.86 -1.23
C ILE A 144 -9.49 21.97 -0.21
N PRO A 145 -10.55 22.56 0.38
CA PRO A 145 -10.38 23.60 1.40
C PRO A 145 -9.46 23.13 2.52
N VAL A 146 -8.43 23.93 2.80
CA VAL A 146 -7.44 23.65 3.84
C VAL A 146 -8.13 23.65 5.20
N ILE A 147 -7.88 22.58 5.96
CA ILE A 147 -8.28 22.48 7.36
C ILE A 147 -7.17 23.01 8.26
N GLU A 148 -7.51 23.61 9.39
CA GLU A 148 -6.54 24.27 10.27
C GLU A 148 -5.60 23.28 10.98
N SER A 149 -6.12 22.12 11.39
CA SER A 149 -5.36 21.11 12.12
C SER A 149 -5.94 19.72 11.96
N PHE A 150 -5.10 18.70 12.18
CA PHE A 150 -5.52 17.31 12.24
C PHE A 150 -6.11 16.97 13.62
N ASP A 151 -7.27 16.29 13.67
CA ASP A 151 -7.86 15.83 14.93
C ASP A 151 -7.08 14.63 15.50
N THR A 152 -6.12 14.92 16.37
CA THR A 152 -5.24 13.93 17.02
C THR A 152 -5.96 13.06 18.05
N LYS A 153 -7.09 13.54 18.62
CA LYS A 153 -7.90 12.75 19.55
C LYS A 153 -8.71 11.69 18.81
N LYS A 154 -9.29 12.08 17.68
CA LYS A 154 -10.04 11.19 16.79
C LYS A 154 -9.12 10.32 15.93
N LYS A 155 -7.87 10.75 15.69
CA LYS A 155 -6.80 10.06 14.94
C LYS A 155 -7.05 9.91 13.43
N TYR A 156 -8.06 10.60 12.92
CA TYR A 156 -8.35 10.71 11.48
C TYR A 156 -9.09 12.00 11.19
N GLN A 157 -8.93 12.50 9.96
CA GLN A 157 -9.70 13.63 9.44
C GLN A 157 -10.71 13.15 8.40
N ILE A 158 -11.88 13.79 8.38
CA ILE A 158 -12.85 13.66 7.30
C ILE A 158 -13.21 15.03 6.75
N GLN A 159 -13.31 15.12 5.44
CA GLN A 159 -13.92 16.25 4.74
C GLN A 159 -14.88 15.72 3.68
N ALA A 160 -16.16 16.03 3.83
CA ALA A 160 -17.20 15.63 2.89
C ALA A 160 -17.51 16.80 1.94
N LEU A 161 -17.38 16.57 0.64
CA LEU A 161 -17.69 17.54 -0.41
C LEU A 161 -18.57 16.82 -1.44
N ASN A 162 -19.86 17.19 -1.50
CA ASN A 162 -20.85 16.51 -2.34
C ASN A 162 -20.90 14.99 -2.04
N ASN A 163 -20.73 14.17 -3.07
CA ASN A 163 -20.67 12.71 -2.96
C ASN A 163 -19.26 12.16 -2.68
N ILE A 164 -18.30 13.04 -2.35
CA ILE A 164 -16.91 12.66 -2.08
C ILE A 164 -16.65 12.78 -0.57
N THR A 165 -16.10 11.73 0.02
CA THR A 165 -15.61 11.71 1.40
C THR A 165 -14.09 11.54 1.38
N TYR A 166 -13.37 12.63 1.63
CA TYR A 166 -11.93 12.61 1.83
C TYR A 166 -11.61 12.15 3.24
N ILE A 167 -10.73 11.17 3.38
CA ILE A 167 -10.32 10.57 4.64
C ILE A 167 -8.80 10.68 4.74
N LYS A 168 -8.32 11.27 5.82
CA LYS A 168 -6.89 11.30 6.14
C LYS A 168 -6.61 10.40 7.34
N LEU A 169 -5.66 9.50 7.18
CA LEU A 169 -5.17 8.60 8.24
C LEU A 169 -3.70 8.89 8.56
N ARG A 170 -3.23 8.43 9.71
CA ARG A 170 -1.79 8.34 10.03
C ARG A 170 -1.39 6.87 10.15
N LEU A 171 -0.22 6.52 9.63
CA LEU A 171 0.31 5.15 9.72
C LEU A 171 0.62 4.74 11.17
N LYS A 172 0.99 5.69 12.03
CA LYS A 172 1.23 5.43 13.46
C LYS A 172 -0.01 4.87 14.18
N ASP A 173 -1.21 5.24 13.70
CA ASP A 173 -2.50 4.80 14.25
C ASP A 173 -3.08 3.58 13.52
N SER A 174 -2.26 2.86 12.76
CA SER A 174 -2.71 1.71 11.95
C SER A 174 -3.36 0.58 12.74
N LEU A 175 -3.08 0.47 14.04
CA LEU A 175 -3.75 -0.47 14.93
C LEU A 175 -5.25 -0.19 15.07
N GLU A 176 -5.66 1.07 14.90
CA GLU A 176 -7.05 1.51 15.07
C GLU A 176 -7.80 1.63 13.74
N TRP A 177 -7.12 1.44 12.61
CA TRP A 177 -7.71 1.57 11.27
C TRP A 177 -8.96 0.70 11.09
N SER A 178 -9.00 -0.50 11.67
CA SER A 178 -10.18 -1.37 11.62
C SER A 178 -11.40 -0.66 12.20
N GLN A 179 -11.29 -0.11 13.40
CA GLN A 179 -12.40 0.58 14.06
C GLN A 179 -12.76 1.88 13.34
N MET A 180 -11.76 2.70 13.01
CA MET A 180 -11.97 3.99 12.37
C MET A 180 -12.68 3.82 11.04
N LEU A 181 -12.13 3.04 10.11
CA LEU A 181 -12.74 2.81 8.80
C LEU A 181 -14.08 2.10 8.91
N SER A 182 -14.26 1.22 9.89
CA SER A 182 -15.56 0.59 10.09
C SER A 182 -16.66 1.58 10.44
N SER A 183 -16.32 2.56 11.29
CA SER A 183 -17.24 3.64 11.66
C SER A 183 -17.55 4.54 10.48
N ILE A 184 -16.54 4.90 9.68
CA ILE A 184 -16.68 5.84 8.56
C ILE A 184 -17.50 5.24 7.41
N MET A 185 -17.26 3.96 7.12
CA MET A 185 -17.90 3.24 6.02
C MET A 185 -19.17 2.51 6.45
N ASN A 186 -19.52 2.57 7.75
CA ASN A 186 -20.65 1.84 8.34
C ASN A 186 -20.64 0.34 7.98
N ARG A 187 -19.46 -0.28 8.06
CA ARG A 187 -19.21 -1.65 7.63
C ARG A 187 -18.05 -2.24 8.40
N LYS A 188 -18.07 -3.53 8.74
CA LYS A 188 -16.92 -4.14 9.42
C LYS A 188 -15.71 -4.24 8.49
N ILE A 189 -14.63 -3.55 8.83
CA ILE A 189 -13.34 -3.58 8.12
C ILE A 189 -12.33 -4.41 8.90
N TYR A 190 -11.71 -5.37 8.23
CA TYR A 190 -10.62 -6.19 8.76
C TYR A 190 -9.30 -5.69 8.19
N ILE A 191 -8.32 -5.46 9.06
CA ILE A 191 -6.99 -4.99 8.65
C ILE A 191 -6.03 -6.16 8.55
N VAL A 192 -5.30 -6.22 7.43
CA VAL A 192 -4.18 -7.15 7.21
C VAL A 192 -2.87 -6.37 7.08
N ARG A 193 -1.77 -6.98 7.54
CA ARG A 193 -0.41 -6.42 7.42
C ARG A 193 0.37 -7.24 6.41
N ASP A 194 0.31 -6.81 5.16
CA ASP A 194 0.73 -7.61 4.01
C ASP A 194 2.11 -7.20 3.47
N TYR A 195 2.58 -5.99 3.82
CA TYR A 195 3.69 -5.40 3.08
C TYR A 195 4.58 -4.51 3.96
N GLU A 196 5.20 -5.12 4.97
CA GLU A 196 6.20 -4.46 5.81
C GLU A 196 7.62 -4.77 5.29
N THR A 197 8.49 -3.77 5.21
CA THR A 197 9.89 -3.94 4.74
C THR A 197 10.65 -5.02 5.51
N VAL A 198 10.33 -5.21 6.78
CA VAL A 198 10.93 -6.24 7.64
C VAL A 198 10.66 -7.68 7.18
N ASN A 199 9.65 -7.88 6.34
CA ASN A 199 9.26 -9.18 5.78
C ASN A 199 9.82 -9.39 4.36
N LYS A 200 10.56 -8.42 3.81
CA LYS A 200 11.23 -8.53 2.51
C LYS A 200 12.58 -9.24 2.65
N GLU A 201 13.17 -9.63 1.52
CA GLU A 201 14.50 -10.26 1.47
C GLU A 201 15.60 -9.38 2.12
N ILE A 202 15.46 -8.06 2.05
CA ILE A 202 16.35 -7.08 2.71
C ILE A 202 15.95 -6.75 4.16
N GLY A 203 15.01 -7.51 4.74
CA GLY A 203 14.37 -7.20 6.02
C GLY A 203 15.34 -7.15 7.18
N ASP A 204 16.35 -8.04 7.21
CA ASP A 204 17.34 -8.07 8.29
C ASP A 204 18.34 -6.92 8.20
N LEU A 205 18.76 -6.53 6.99
CA LEU A 205 19.53 -5.31 6.78
C LEU A 205 18.73 -4.07 7.22
N TYR A 206 17.43 -4.01 6.92
CA TYR A 206 16.56 -2.92 7.35
C TYR A 206 16.46 -2.82 8.88
N LYS A 207 16.33 -3.95 9.59
CA LYS A 207 16.31 -3.99 11.05
C LYS A 207 17.63 -3.46 11.64
N ARG A 208 18.77 -3.94 11.13
CA ARG A 208 20.11 -3.49 11.54
C ARG A 208 20.32 -2.00 11.29
N PHE A 209 19.91 -1.52 10.10
CA PHE A 209 19.93 -0.11 9.77
C PHE A 209 19.11 0.71 10.77
N LYS A 210 17.86 0.31 11.05
CA LYS A 210 17.01 1.03 12.02
C LYS A 210 17.57 1.03 13.44
N SER A 211 18.28 -0.02 13.87
CA SER A 211 18.87 -0.07 15.21
C SER A 211 20.15 0.74 15.33
N GLU A 212 20.97 0.81 14.28
CA GLU A 212 22.31 1.44 14.35
C GLU A 212 22.35 2.86 13.78
N TYR A 213 21.38 3.24 12.92
CA TYR A 213 21.37 4.55 12.28
C TYR A 213 21.35 5.69 13.30
N LYS A 214 22.20 6.68 13.08
CA LYS A 214 22.20 7.95 13.80
C LYS A 214 21.86 9.06 12.82
N LEU A 215 20.97 9.95 13.23
CA LEU A 215 20.45 11.02 12.39
C LEU A 215 21.44 12.21 12.41
N PRO A 216 22.00 12.63 11.27
CA PRO A 216 22.85 13.81 11.22
C PRO A 216 22.12 15.06 11.73
N LEU A 217 22.82 15.93 12.46
CA LEU A 217 22.23 17.13 13.08
C LEU A 217 21.49 18.03 12.07
N ASN A 218 22.05 18.21 10.87
CA ASN A 218 21.40 18.98 9.81
C ASN A 218 20.11 18.34 9.29
N HIS A 219 20.02 17.00 9.29
CA HIS A 219 18.77 16.31 8.94
C HIS A 219 17.75 16.45 10.07
N TYR A 220 18.17 16.29 11.33
CA TYR A 220 17.31 16.49 12.49
C TYR A 220 16.65 17.89 12.46
N GLN A 221 17.44 18.94 12.21
CA GLN A 221 16.93 20.32 12.07
C GLN A 221 15.84 20.42 10.99
N SER A 222 16.05 19.79 9.83
CA SER A 222 15.04 19.78 8.77
C SER A 222 13.74 19.04 9.13
N ILE A 223 13.79 18.10 10.10
CA ILE A 223 12.61 17.39 10.61
C ILE A 223 11.89 18.21 11.68
N VAL A 224 12.63 18.98 12.49
CA VAL A 224 12.03 19.94 13.44
C VAL A 224 11.20 20.97 12.69
N GLU A 225 11.67 21.42 11.53
CA GLU A 225 11.01 22.41 10.66
C GLU A 225 9.95 21.80 9.71
N ASP A 226 9.67 20.49 9.80
CA ASP A 226 8.73 19.81 8.90
C ASP A 226 7.27 20.24 9.19
N GLU A 227 6.65 20.88 8.19
CA GLU A 227 5.28 21.42 8.31
C GLU A 227 4.23 20.32 8.42
N TYR A 228 4.41 19.20 7.72
CA TYR A 228 3.45 18.09 7.78
C TYR A 228 3.51 17.37 9.12
N LEU A 229 4.71 17.20 9.69
CA LEU A 229 4.85 16.70 11.06
C LEU A 229 4.11 17.61 12.04
N SER A 230 4.29 18.92 11.91
CA SER A 230 3.62 19.90 12.76
C SER A 230 2.10 19.91 12.57
N PHE A 231 1.62 19.61 11.36
CA PHE A 231 0.21 19.55 11.04
C PHE A 231 -0.49 18.29 11.57
N TYR A 232 0.17 17.13 11.46
CA TYR A 232 -0.44 15.83 11.76
C TYR A 232 -0.22 15.35 13.19
N TYR A 233 0.67 15.97 13.95
CA TYR A 233 0.98 15.60 15.33
C TYR A 233 0.49 16.69 16.29
N SER A 234 0.04 16.29 17.47
CA SER A 234 -0.07 17.25 18.57
C SER A 234 1.32 17.73 18.99
N GLU A 235 1.39 18.85 19.72
CA GLU A 235 2.65 19.32 20.29
C GLU A 235 3.34 18.22 21.13
N GLU A 236 2.57 17.54 21.98
CA GLU A 236 3.03 16.42 22.81
C GLU A 236 3.58 15.25 21.97
N GLU A 237 2.83 14.81 20.95
CA GLU A 237 3.27 13.71 20.07
C GLU A 237 4.54 14.11 19.30
N ARG A 238 4.64 15.37 18.87
CA ARG A 238 5.78 15.90 18.12
C ARG A 238 7.01 15.98 19.00
N GLU A 239 6.88 16.47 20.23
CA GLU A 239 7.96 16.50 21.22
C GLU A 239 8.48 15.10 21.54
N GLU A 240 7.58 14.13 21.76
CA GLU A 240 7.96 12.74 21.99
C GLU A 240 8.75 12.17 20.80
N TYR A 241 8.24 12.34 19.58
CA TYR A 241 8.88 11.87 18.37
C TYR A 241 10.27 12.50 18.17
N LEU A 242 10.39 13.82 18.33
CA LEU A 242 11.68 14.52 18.20
C LEU A 242 12.66 14.13 19.30
N LYS A 243 12.19 13.94 20.53
CA LYS A 243 13.02 13.50 21.66
C LYS A 243 13.61 12.10 21.44
N GLU A 244 12.86 11.17 20.85
CA GLU A 244 13.39 9.85 20.49
C GLU A 244 14.53 9.95 19.47
N TRP A 245 14.39 10.79 18.45
CA TRP A 245 15.43 11.00 17.45
C TRP A 245 16.63 11.78 17.98
N LEU A 246 16.40 12.76 18.86
CA LEU A 246 17.46 13.57 19.48
C LEU A 246 18.49 12.70 20.23
N LYS A 247 18.06 11.62 20.89
CA LYS A 247 18.95 10.65 21.57
C LYS A 247 19.92 9.96 20.61
N ARG A 248 19.62 9.98 19.32
CA ARG A 248 20.36 9.27 18.25
C ARG A 248 20.93 10.23 17.22
N VAL A 249 21.09 11.52 17.57
CA VAL A 249 21.72 12.50 16.69
C VAL A 249 23.24 12.29 16.67
N CYS A 250 23.85 12.50 15.51
CA CYS A 250 25.30 12.56 15.34
C CYS A 250 25.72 13.87 14.66
N ASP A 251 27.02 14.01 14.41
CA ASP A 251 27.58 15.15 13.71
C ASP A 251 26.91 15.37 12.35
N LYS A 252 26.98 16.62 11.88
CA LYS A 252 26.48 17.00 10.55
C LYS A 252 27.15 16.14 9.48
N CYS A 253 26.40 15.85 8.42
CA CYS A 253 26.95 15.25 7.21
C CYS A 253 26.67 16.14 6.00
N GLU A 254 27.52 16.01 4.99
CA GLU A 254 27.25 16.57 3.67
C GLU A 254 26.18 15.74 2.96
N THR A 255 25.28 16.41 2.26
CA THR A 255 24.32 15.79 1.35
C THR A 255 24.64 16.22 -0.05
N TRP A 256 24.31 15.39 -1.03
CA TRP A 256 24.43 15.79 -2.42
C TRP A 256 23.58 17.01 -2.72
N SER A 257 24.13 17.89 -3.53
CA SER A 257 23.40 18.91 -4.26
C SER A 257 22.42 18.26 -5.24
N ILE A 258 21.49 19.06 -5.79
CA ILE A 258 20.56 18.58 -6.81
C ILE A 258 21.30 18.03 -8.04
N LYS A 259 22.40 18.69 -8.48
CA LYS A 259 23.20 18.27 -9.63
C LYS A 259 23.89 16.93 -9.40
N GLU A 260 24.46 16.72 -8.23
CA GLU A 260 25.09 15.45 -7.86
C GLU A 260 24.07 14.32 -7.78
N TYR A 261 22.90 14.60 -7.21
CA TYR A 261 21.81 13.63 -7.14
C TYR A 261 21.27 13.28 -8.53
N ASP A 262 21.05 14.25 -9.40
CA ASP A 262 20.60 14.03 -10.78
C ASP A 262 21.62 13.21 -11.58
N PHE A 263 22.91 13.53 -11.45
CA PHE A 263 23.98 12.75 -12.06
C PHE A 263 24.01 11.32 -11.54
N TYR A 264 23.92 11.14 -10.22
CA TYR A 264 23.83 9.83 -9.59
C TYR A 264 22.60 9.03 -10.08
N LYS A 265 21.43 9.67 -10.16
CA LYS A 265 20.19 9.04 -10.62
C LYS A 265 20.29 8.62 -12.08
N LYS A 266 20.87 9.46 -12.94
CA LYS A 266 21.12 9.15 -14.35
C LYS A 266 21.97 7.87 -14.49
N ILE A 267 23.12 7.82 -13.82
CA ILE A 267 24.01 6.64 -13.84
C ILE A 267 23.27 5.41 -13.31
N SER A 268 22.50 5.55 -12.23
CA SER A 268 21.79 4.41 -11.63
C SER A 268 20.74 3.84 -12.57
N ILE A 269 19.97 4.71 -13.24
CA ILE A 269 18.95 4.33 -14.22
C ILE A 269 19.57 3.70 -15.47
N GLU A 270 20.69 4.25 -15.97
CA GLU A 270 21.39 3.68 -17.13
C GLU A 270 21.94 2.28 -16.85
N ASN A 271 22.32 2.00 -15.60
CA ASN A 271 22.88 0.71 -15.20
C ASN A 271 21.83 -0.29 -14.70
N LEU A 272 20.55 0.09 -14.59
CA LEU A 272 19.51 -0.73 -13.99
C LEU A 272 19.37 -2.07 -14.74
N THR A 273 19.80 -3.16 -14.10
CA THR A 273 19.80 -4.51 -14.72
C THR A 273 18.52 -5.29 -14.47
N GLN A 274 17.75 -4.89 -13.45
CA GLN A 274 16.52 -5.54 -13.03
C GLN A 274 15.36 -4.53 -13.03
N ASN A 275 14.47 -4.64 -14.01
CA ASN A 275 13.17 -3.95 -14.00
C ASN A 275 12.09 -4.92 -13.55
N GLU A 276 12.12 -5.34 -12.29
CA GLU A 276 11.07 -6.20 -11.77
C GLU A 276 9.82 -5.39 -11.43
N ILE A 277 8.84 -5.44 -12.33
CA ILE A 277 7.47 -5.03 -12.00
C ILE A 277 6.91 -6.09 -11.05
N GLN A 278 6.72 -5.73 -9.79
CA GLN A 278 6.10 -6.61 -8.80
C GLN A 278 4.63 -6.85 -9.14
N LYS A 279 4.34 -7.91 -9.90
CA LYS A 279 2.98 -8.22 -10.37
C LYS A 279 1.99 -8.67 -9.28
N HIS A 280 2.48 -8.99 -8.07
CA HIS A 280 1.68 -9.60 -7.00
C HIS A 280 2.00 -9.03 -5.61
N HIS A 281 2.08 -7.71 -5.45
CA HIS A 281 2.38 -7.11 -4.15
C HIS A 281 1.18 -6.94 -3.21
N TYR A 282 -0.05 -7.25 -3.67
CA TYR A 282 -1.25 -7.31 -2.82
C TYR A 282 -1.66 -8.76 -2.55
N ILE A 283 -2.24 -9.04 -1.38
CA ILE A 283 -3.02 -10.25 -1.07
C ILE A 283 -4.14 -10.43 -2.08
N ASP A 284 -4.78 -9.35 -2.52
CA ASP A 284 -5.96 -9.41 -3.36
C ASP A 284 -5.94 -8.37 -4.48
N LEU A 285 -6.18 -8.82 -5.72
CA LEU A 285 -6.28 -7.99 -6.91
C LEU A 285 -7.69 -7.41 -7.15
N GLY A 286 -8.67 -7.77 -6.33
CA GLY A 286 -10.02 -7.18 -6.35
C GLY A 286 -11.01 -7.86 -7.31
N CYS A 287 -10.71 -9.08 -7.78
CA CYS A 287 -11.66 -9.83 -8.62
C CYS A 287 -12.93 -10.21 -7.85
N THR A 288 -14.12 -9.90 -8.38
CA THR A 288 -15.42 -10.13 -7.73
C THR A 288 -16.03 -11.50 -8.01
N CYS A 289 -15.31 -12.42 -8.64
CA CYS A 289 -15.85 -13.75 -8.96
C CYS A 289 -16.10 -14.58 -7.70
N LYS A 290 -17.01 -15.57 -7.80
CA LYS A 290 -17.38 -16.44 -6.68
C LYS A 290 -16.20 -17.10 -5.97
N TYR A 291 -15.14 -17.45 -6.72
CA TYR A 291 -13.95 -18.12 -6.17
C TYR A 291 -13.13 -17.18 -5.30
N CYS A 292 -12.84 -15.97 -5.82
CA CYS A 292 -12.12 -14.95 -5.06
C CYS A 292 -12.92 -14.53 -3.83
N SER A 293 -14.23 -14.32 -3.97
CA SER A 293 -15.12 -13.98 -2.84
C SER A 293 -15.15 -15.07 -1.76
N THR A 294 -15.18 -16.35 -2.13
CA THR A 294 -15.09 -17.46 -1.17
C THR A 294 -13.76 -17.42 -0.42
N LYS A 295 -12.64 -17.20 -1.14
CA LYS A 295 -11.32 -17.11 -0.52
C LYS A 295 -11.18 -15.93 0.43
N ARG A 296 -11.80 -14.78 0.12
CA ARG A 296 -11.86 -13.62 1.05
C ARG A 296 -12.53 -13.99 2.36
N LEU A 297 -13.66 -14.70 2.31
CA LEU A 297 -14.37 -15.13 3.52
C LEU A 297 -13.50 -16.06 4.37
N GLU A 298 -12.80 -17.01 3.75
CA GLU A 298 -11.84 -17.87 4.47
C GLU A 298 -10.76 -17.05 5.19
N ILE A 299 -10.17 -16.06 4.51
CA ILE A 299 -9.15 -15.18 5.08
C ILE A 299 -9.73 -14.34 6.23
N ILE A 300 -10.94 -13.79 6.07
CA ILE A 300 -11.62 -13.05 7.15
C ILE A 300 -11.82 -13.92 8.39
N GLU A 301 -12.23 -15.17 8.23
CA GLU A 301 -12.38 -16.09 9.36
C GLU A 301 -11.06 -16.40 10.05
N LYS A 302 -9.95 -16.49 9.31
CA LYS A 302 -8.60 -16.59 9.89
C LYS A 302 -8.21 -15.36 10.69
N ILE A 303 -8.47 -14.16 10.16
CA ILE A 303 -8.21 -12.89 10.86
C ILE A 303 -8.99 -12.83 12.17
N LYS A 304 -10.26 -13.24 12.16
CA LYS A 304 -11.10 -13.28 13.38
C LYS A 304 -10.54 -14.21 14.45
N ARG A 305 -9.84 -15.28 14.06
CA ARG A 305 -9.15 -16.21 14.97
C ARG A 305 -7.75 -15.74 15.39
N GLY A 306 -7.31 -14.58 14.92
CA GLY A 306 -5.97 -14.06 15.20
C GLY A 306 -4.85 -14.79 14.45
N GLU A 307 -5.18 -15.53 13.38
CA GLU A 307 -4.18 -16.24 12.58
C GLU A 307 -3.41 -15.28 11.67
N GLU A 308 -2.13 -15.59 11.45
CA GLU A 308 -1.29 -14.88 10.49
C GLU A 308 -1.70 -15.21 9.04
N ILE A 309 -1.84 -14.19 8.20
CA ILE A 309 -2.26 -14.36 6.80
C ILE A 309 -1.03 -14.37 5.89
N LYS A 310 -0.70 -15.54 5.34
CA LYS A 310 0.39 -15.72 4.36
C LYS A 310 -0.10 -16.01 2.94
N GLU A 311 -1.42 -16.16 2.79
CA GLU A 311 -2.05 -16.61 1.55
C GLU A 311 -2.43 -15.41 0.67
N LYS A 312 -2.26 -15.55 -0.65
CA LYS A 312 -2.76 -14.60 -1.65
C LYS A 312 -4.01 -15.13 -2.35
N ILE A 313 -4.81 -14.21 -2.87
CA ILE A 313 -6.00 -14.47 -3.69
C ILE A 313 -5.61 -14.30 -5.16
N ILE A 314 -5.12 -15.39 -5.76
CA ILE A 314 -4.74 -15.44 -7.18
C ILE A 314 -5.88 -16.10 -7.97
N HIS A 315 -6.55 -15.33 -8.82
CA HIS A 315 -7.76 -15.76 -9.52
C HIS A 315 -7.53 -17.05 -10.33
N GLU A 316 -6.45 -17.10 -11.11
CA GLU A 316 -6.13 -18.21 -11.99
C GLU A 316 -5.92 -19.51 -11.21
N GLU A 317 -5.27 -19.44 -10.05
CA GLU A 317 -5.03 -20.59 -9.18
C GLU A 317 -6.33 -21.11 -8.56
N LEU A 318 -7.18 -20.20 -8.08
CA LEU A 318 -8.47 -20.55 -7.48
C LEU A 318 -9.41 -21.21 -8.51
N VAL A 319 -9.48 -20.67 -9.73
CA VAL A 319 -10.28 -21.25 -10.82
C VAL A 319 -9.77 -22.63 -11.22
N LYS A 320 -8.45 -22.81 -11.33
CA LYS A 320 -7.84 -24.11 -11.65
C LYS A 320 -8.13 -25.15 -10.57
N LYS A 321 -8.00 -24.77 -9.28
CA LYS A 321 -8.27 -25.65 -8.14
C LYS A 321 -9.71 -26.15 -8.14
N ASP A 322 -10.68 -25.29 -8.39
CA ASP A 322 -12.09 -25.68 -8.39
C ASP A 322 -12.43 -26.60 -9.58
N LYS A 323 -11.96 -26.27 -10.79
CA LYS A 323 -12.12 -27.14 -11.97
C LYS A 323 -11.55 -28.54 -11.72
N TYR A 324 -10.40 -28.63 -11.06
CA TYR A 324 -9.80 -29.91 -10.67
C TYR A 324 -10.64 -30.67 -9.63
N GLN A 325 -11.19 -29.98 -8.62
CA GLN A 325 -12.07 -30.61 -7.63
C GLN A 325 -13.38 -31.13 -8.25
N ILE A 326 -13.95 -30.41 -9.21
CA ILE A 326 -15.12 -30.86 -9.98
C ILE A 326 -14.78 -32.14 -10.76
N LEU A 327 -13.62 -32.19 -11.42
CA LEU A 327 -13.15 -33.38 -12.15
C LEU A 327 -12.92 -34.59 -11.22
N LEU A 328 -12.42 -34.37 -10.00
CA LEU A 328 -12.27 -35.45 -9.02
C LEU A 328 -13.61 -35.99 -8.53
N LYS A 329 -14.57 -35.09 -8.24
CA LYS A 329 -15.92 -35.48 -7.82
C LYS A 329 -16.66 -36.23 -8.91
N SER A 330 -16.56 -35.80 -10.17
CA SER A 330 -17.18 -36.51 -11.30
C SER A 330 -16.61 -37.92 -11.47
N LYS A 331 -15.29 -38.10 -11.33
CA LYS A 331 -14.64 -39.42 -11.34
C LYS A 331 -15.04 -40.31 -10.15
N GLN A 332 -15.29 -39.73 -8.98
CA GLN A 332 -15.77 -40.49 -7.81
C GLN A 332 -17.23 -40.93 -7.96
N MET A 333 -18.08 -40.09 -8.58
CA MET A 333 -19.49 -40.42 -8.87
C MET A 333 -19.66 -41.45 -9.99
N GLN A 334 -18.64 -41.63 -10.84
CA GLN A 334 -18.61 -42.66 -11.89
C GLN A 334 -18.12 -44.04 -11.40
N LYS A 335 -17.80 -44.20 -10.10
CA LYS A 335 -17.54 -45.55 -9.57
C LYS A 335 -18.84 -46.36 -9.65
N PRO A 336 -18.84 -47.54 -10.31
CA PRO A 336 -20.03 -48.34 -10.44
C PRO A 336 -20.55 -48.73 -9.05
N ILE A 337 -21.82 -48.44 -8.79
CA ILE A 337 -22.53 -49.01 -7.65
C ILE A 337 -22.54 -50.52 -7.91
N ASN A 338 -21.72 -51.27 -7.18
CA ASN A 338 -21.78 -52.73 -7.14
C ASN A 338 -23.13 -53.12 -6.51
N ARG A 339 -24.21 -53.05 -7.28
CA ARG A 339 -25.45 -53.73 -6.96
C ARG A 339 -25.14 -55.21 -7.10
N LYS A 340 -24.85 -55.88 -5.98
CA LYS A 340 -24.98 -57.34 -5.90
C LYS A 340 -26.43 -57.66 -6.28
N VAL A 341 -26.63 -58.08 -7.53
CA VAL A 341 -27.87 -58.72 -7.94
C VAL A 341 -27.88 -60.06 -7.21
N ASN A 342 -28.75 -60.18 -6.22
CA ASN A 342 -29.01 -61.45 -5.54
C ASN A 342 -29.79 -62.32 -6.53
N LEU A 343 -29.08 -63.13 -7.31
CA LEU A 343 -29.63 -64.20 -8.13
C LEU A 343 -29.48 -65.51 -7.35
N GLY A 344 -30.49 -65.80 -6.55
CA GLY A 344 -30.74 -67.08 -5.88
C GLY A 344 -32.14 -66.98 -5.27
N MET A 345 -33.10 -67.87 -5.48
CA MET A 345 -33.13 -69.20 -6.05
C MET A 345 -34.44 -69.33 -6.84
N LEU A 346 -34.41 -70.01 -7.98
CA LEU A 346 -35.56 -70.76 -8.47
C LEU A 346 -35.00 -72.08 -9.03
N MET A 347 -35.44 -73.15 -8.37
CA MET A 347 -35.10 -74.57 -8.50
C MET A 347 -33.89 -75.04 -7.70
#